data_AF-A0A2T7KYR3-F1
#
_entry.id   AF-A0A2T7KYR3-F1
#
_cell.length_a   1.000
_cell.length_b   1.000
_cell.length_c   1.000
_cell.angle_alpha   90.00
_cell.angle_beta   90.00
_cell.angle_gamma   90.00
#
_symmetry.space_group_name_H-M   'P 1'
#
loop_
_entity.id
_entity.type
_entity.pdbx_description
1 polymer ?
#
loop_
_entity_poly.entity_id
_entity_poly.type
_entity_poly.pdbx_seq_one_letter_code
_entity_poly.pdbx_strand_id
1 'polypeptide(L)'
;MTSTTNSPVRHRQLGDQTWQADAVCQSTEYNPVDPEVFFPEPDETAKIATAKALCGQCPVRRTCLDTALEAGDTDGIRGGLTEEERGPLHEKLPSRLDYSRVNATIAGRDVHLTHTERRAVEHAAYRHGVSEQRLAWLLKVTEEHAKKRYREIRRAERNRTLNQPKATTLPPEVDGEHPVRDDFGTAA
;
A
#
# COMPACT_ATOMS: atom_id res chain seq x y z
N MET A 1 -9.11 25.62 15.88
CA MET A 1 -7.97 24.70 15.70
C MET A 1 -8.51 23.27 15.85
N THR A 2 -8.97 22.66 14.77
CA THR A 2 -9.42 21.27 14.77
C THR A 2 -8.19 20.38 14.65
N SER A 3 -7.76 19.82 15.77
CA SER A 3 -6.73 18.79 15.81
C SER A 3 -7.23 17.56 15.08
N THR A 4 -6.94 17.46 13.78
CA THR A 4 -7.08 16.22 13.02
C THR A 4 -6.07 15.24 13.60
N THR A 5 -6.49 14.46 14.59
CA THR A 5 -5.75 13.29 15.05
C THR A 5 -5.67 12.33 13.88
N ASN A 6 -4.59 12.45 13.11
CA ASN A 6 -4.25 11.55 12.02
C ASN A 6 -3.84 10.22 12.66
N SER A 7 -4.83 9.48 13.17
CA SER A 7 -4.63 8.12 13.63
C SER A 7 -4.01 7.36 12.45
N PRO A 8 -2.80 6.80 12.59
CA PRO A 8 -2.15 6.11 11.50
C PRO A 8 -3.10 5.01 11.04
N VAL A 9 -3.24 4.87 9.72
CA VAL A 9 -4.04 3.80 9.11
C VAL A 9 -3.63 2.48 9.76
N ARG A 10 -4.54 1.90 10.55
CA ARG A 10 -4.31 0.61 11.19
C ARG A 10 -4.56 -0.46 10.14
N HIS A 11 -3.48 -0.95 9.53
CA HIS A 11 -3.56 -2.20 8.79
C HIS A 11 -3.88 -3.32 9.77
N ARG A 12 -4.86 -4.15 9.42
CA ARG A 12 -5.21 -5.35 10.16
C ARG A 12 -4.01 -6.30 10.22
N GLN A 13 -3.80 -6.90 11.39
CA GLN A 13 -2.82 -7.97 11.51
C GLN A 13 -3.38 -9.31 11.03
N LEU A 14 -2.53 -10.22 10.56
CA LEU A 14 -2.99 -11.54 10.14
C LEU A 14 -3.69 -12.25 11.32
N GLY A 15 -4.95 -12.65 11.13
CA GLY A 15 -5.76 -13.29 12.17
C GLY A 15 -6.46 -12.34 13.16
N ASP A 16 -6.24 -11.03 13.07
CA ASP A 16 -6.92 -10.04 13.91
C ASP A 16 -8.43 -9.99 13.58
N GLN A 17 -9.29 -10.16 14.58
CA GLN A 17 -10.74 -10.05 14.46
C GLN A 17 -11.33 -8.99 15.41
N THR A 18 -10.49 -8.10 15.93
CA THR A 18 -10.93 -7.06 16.87
C THR A 18 -11.61 -5.88 16.17
N TRP A 19 -11.22 -5.60 14.93
CA TRP A 19 -11.74 -4.46 14.17
C TRP A 19 -13.24 -4.57 13.85
N GLN A 20 -13.81 -5.77 13.82
CA GLN A 20 -15.25 -5.95 13.60
C GLN A 20 -16.08 -5.31 14.72
N ALA A 21 -15.53 -5.20 15.94
CA ALA A 21 -16.20 -4.56 17.08
C ALA A 21 -16.38 -3.04 16.89
N ASP A 22 -15.57 -2.42 16.04
CA ASP A 22 -15.63 -0.99 15.72
C ASP A 22 -16.46 -0.71 14.44
N ALA A 23 -17.09 -1.74 13.86
CA ALA A 23 -17.84 -1.61 12.62
C ALA A 23 -19.24 -1.03 12.88
N VAL A 24 -19.59 0.05 12.18
CA VAL A 24 -20.92 0.69 12.28
C VAL A 24 -22.06 -0.25 11.87
N CYS A 25 -21.78 -1.24 11.01
CA CYS A 25 -22.75 -2.26 10.62
C CYS A 25 -22.96 -3.37 11.66
N GLN A 26 -22.17 -3.39 12.74
CA GLN A 26 -22.41 -4.32 13.84
C GLN A 26 -23.67 -3.89 14.59
N SER A 27 -24.67 -4.77 14.61
CA SER A 27 -25.91 -4.52 15.33
C SER A 27 -25.64 -4.52 16.83
N THR A 28 -26.10 -3.45 17.51
CA THR A 28 -26.05 -3.31 18.97
C THR A 28 -27.43 -2.89 19.48
N GLU A 29 -27.64 -2.97 20.79
CA GLU A 29 -28.90 -2.52 21.43
C GLU A 29 -29.24 -1.06 21.07
N TYR A 30 -28.23 -0.19 20.95
CA TYR A 30 -28.39 1.24 20.68
C TYR A 30 -28.29 1.61 19.19
N ASN A 31 -27.88 0.67 18.34
CA ASN A 31 -27.76 0.84 16.90
C ASN A 31 -28.18 -0.47 16.21
N PRO A 32 -29.49 -0.74 16.12
CA PRO A 32 -29.99 -1.92 15.43
C PRO A 32 -29.80 -1.74 13.93
N VAL A 33 -28.97 -2.61 13.34
CA VAL A 33 -28.75 -2.65 11.90
C VAL A 33 -29.15 -4.03 11.40
N ASP A 34 -29.98 -4.07 10.35
CA ASP A 34 -30.36 -5.30 9.66
C ASP A 34 -29.22 -5.76 8.73
N PRO A 35 -28.64 -6.96 8.94
CA PRO A 35 -27.59 -7.50 8.08
C PRO A 35 -28.00 -7.61 6.61
N GLU A 36 -29.28 -7.83 6.32
CA GLU A 36 -29.79 -8.01 4.96
C GLU A 36 -29.61 -6.77 4.09
N VAL A 37 -29.50 -5.57 4.70
CA VAL A 37 -29.22 -4.31 3.99
C VAL A 37 -27.91 -4.38 3.19
N PHE A 38 -26.95 -5.19 3.63
CA PHE A 38 -25.65 -5.34 2.96
C PHE A 38 -25.66 -6.39 1.83
N PHE A 39 -26.79 -7.06 1.60
CA PHE A 39 -26.97 -8.01 0.50
C PHE A 39 -28.17 -7.58 -0.37
N PRO A 40 -28.05 -6.46 -1.10
CA PRO A 40 -29.09 -6.01 -2.02
C PRO A 40 -29.03 -6.74 -3.37
N GLU A 41 -30.18 -6.93 -4.00
CA GLU A 41 -30.25 -7.23 -5.44
C GLU A 41 -29.81 -6.02 -6.28
N PRO A 42 -29.37 -6.20 -7.53
CA PRO A 42 -28.85 -5.10 -8.36
C PRO A 42 -29.81 -3.92 -8.58
N ASP A 43 -31.12 -4.15 -8.54
CA ASP A 43 -32.16 -3.14 -8.73
C ASP A 43 -32.63 -2.45 -7.43
N GLU A 44 -32.20 -2.94 -6.26
CA GLU A 44 -32.53 -2.37 -4.94
C GLU A 44 -31.68 -1.11 -4.61
N THR A 45 -31.75 -0.11 -5.48
CA THR A 45 -30.94 1.13 -5.41
C THR A 45 -31.02 1.85 -4.06
N ALA A 46 -32.19 1.88 -3.41
CA ALA A 46 -32.37 2.48 -2.08
C ALA A 46 -31.60 1.73 -0.98
N LYS A 47 -31.57 0.39 -1.07
CA LYS A 47 -30.86 -0.48 -0.13
C LYS A 47 -29.35 -0.38 -0.32
N ILE A 48 -28.88 -0.35 -1.57
CA ILE A 48 -27.48 -0.06 -1.93
C ILE A 48 -27.05 1.30 -1.36
N ALA A 49 -27.85 2.35 -1.56
CA ALA A 49 -27.54 3.69 -1.05
C ALA A 49 -27.45 3.72 0.48
N THR A 50 -28.37 3.03 1.16
CA THR A 50 -28.39 2.91 2.63
C THR A 50 -27.12 2.21 3.15
N ALA A 51 -26.77 1.06 2.59
CA ALA A 51 -25.57 0.32 2.95
C ALA A 51 -24.29 1.15 2.73
N LYS A 52 -24.18 1.82 1.58
CA LYS A 52 -23.05 2.71 1.27
C LYS A 52 -22.95 3.89 2.24
N ALA A 53 -24.08 4.48 2.64
CA ALA A 53 -24.11 5.57 3.61
C ALA A 53 -23.60 5.13 5.00
N LEU A 54 -23.97 3.93 5.45
CA LEU A 54 -23.44 3.33 6.68
C LEU A 54 -21.93 3.08 6.57
N CYS A 55 -21.47 2.45 5.49
CA CYS A 55 -20.05 2.24 5.24
C CYS A 55 -19.26 3.56 5.17
N GLY A 56 -19.86 4.63 4.65
CA GLY A 56 -19.24 5.96 4.55
C GLY A 56 -18.79 6.55 5.88
N GLN A 57 -19.49 6.20 6.97
CA GLN A 57 -19.24 6.66 8.33
C GLN A 57 -18.42 5.66 9.16
N CYS A 58 -18.14 4.48 8.62
CA CYS A 58 -17.51 3.39 9.35
C CYS A 58 -15.99 3.61 9.51
N PRO A 59 -15.45 3.65 10.76
CA PRO A 59 -14.03 3.91 10.98
C PRO A 59 -13.12 2.79 10.46
N VAL A 60 -13.66 1.56 10.36
CA VAL A 60 -12.95 0.37 9.89
C VAL A 60 -13.21 0.05 8.41
N ARG A 61 -13.77 0.99 7.64
CA ARG A 61 -14.13 0.78 6.22
C ARG A 61 -12.99 0.20 5.38
N ARG A 62 -11.78 0.74 5.51
CA ARG A 62 -10.58 0.26 4.78
C ARG A 62 -10.21 -1.16 5.20
N THR A 63 -10.19 -1.43 6.50
CA THR A 63 -9.89 -2.75 7.05
C THR A 63 -10.92 -3.80 6.62
N CYS A 64 -12.20 -3.42 6.58
CA CYS A 64 -13.28 -4.25 6.07
C CYS A 64 -13.07 -4.60 4.58
N LEU A 65 -12.80 -3.61 3.73
CA LEU A 65 -12.53 -3.84 2.31
C LEU A 65 -11.31 -4.73 2.10
N ASP A 66 -10.20 -4.40 2.76
CA ASP A 66 -8.96 -5.16 2.65
C ASP A 66 -9.17 -6.62 3.09
N THR A 67 -9.92 -6.86 4.18
CA THR A 67 -10.25 -8.20 4.63
C THR A 67 -11.09 -8.96 3.62
N ALA A 68 -12.10 -8.31 3.05
CA ALA A 68 -12.98 -8.95 2.08
C ALA A 68 -12.22 -9.33 0.80
N LEU A 69 -11.32 -8.45 0.34
CA LEU A 69 -10.42 -8.72 -0.79
C LEU A 69 -9.48 -9.89 -0.50
N GLU A 70 -8.81 -9.87 0.65
CA GLU A 70 -7.84 -10.90 1.06
C GLU A 70 -8.50 -12.27 1.30
N ALA A 71 -9.75 -12.29 1.75
CA ALA A 71 -10.52 -13.51 1.95
C ALA A 71 -11.18 -14.06 0.68
N GLY A 72 -11.17 -13.29 -0.43
CA GLY A 72 -11.90 -13.66 -1.64
C GLY A 72 -13.42 -13.62 -1.46
N ASP A 73 -13.92 -12.86 -0.49
CA ASP A 73 -15.36 -12.64 -0.32
C ASP A 73 -15.86 -11.86 -1.55
N THR A 74 -16.86 -12.38 -2.26
CA THR A 74 -17.42 -11.77 -3.47
C THR A 74 -18.77 -11.13 -3.23
N ASP A 75 -19.43 -11.47 -2.12
CA ASP A 75 -20.86 -11.24 -1.97
C ASP A 75 -21.12 -10.01 -1.10
N GLY A 76 -22.26 -9.36 -1.35
CA GLY A 76 -22.75 -8.18 -0.68
C GLY A 76 -21.85 -6.94 -0.79
N ILE A 77 -22.21 -5.94 0.00
CA ILE A 77 -21.49 -4.67 0.12
C ILE A 77 -20.44 -4.78 1.22
N ARG A 78 -19.17 -4.60 0.85
CA ARG A 78 -18.02 -4.64 1.77
C ARG A 78 -17.19 -3.37 1.63
N GLY A 79 -16.90 -2.72 2.76
CA GLY A 79 -16.14 -1.47 2.78
C GLY A 79 -16.75 -0.36 1.92
N GLY A 80 -18.06 -0.39 1.68
CA GLY A 80 -18.80 0.60 0.88
C GLY A 80 -18.79 0.35 -0.63
N LEU A 81 -18.30 -0.81 -1.10
CA LEU A 81 -18.33 -1.21 -2.50
C LEU A 81 -19.28 -2.38 -2.69
N THR A 82 -20.03 -2.38 -3.80
CA THR A 82 -20.80 -3.54 -4.26
C THR A 82 -19.88 -4.65 -4.78
N GLU A 83 -20.46 -5.81 -5.03
CA GLU A 83 -19.78 -6.95 -5.66
C GLU A 83 -19.13 -6.54 -7.00
N GLU A 84 -19.90 -5.91 -7.88
CA GLU A 84 -19.45 -5.43 -9.19
C GLU A 84 -18.32 -4.39 -9.07
N GLU A 85 -18.44 -3.44 -8.15
CA GLU A 85 -17.41 -2.40 -7.92
C GLU A 85 -16.11 -3.01 -7.36
N ARG A 86 -16.21 -4.11 -6.61
CA ARG A 86 -15.08 -4.80 -6.00
C ARG A 86 -14.42 -5.80 -6.95
N GLY A 87 -15.09 -6.27 -7.99
CA GLY A 87 -14.55 -7.21 -8.98
C GLY A 87 -13.17 -6.84 -9.52
N PRO A 88 -12.97 -5.63 -10.07
CA PRO A 88 -11.66 -5.18 -10.56
C PRO A 88 -10.58 -5.07 -9.48
N LEU A 89 -10.96 -4.91 -8.20
CA LEU A 89 -10.02 -4.85 -7.09
C LEU A 89 -9.49 -6.24 -6.73
N HIS A 90 -10.34 -7.26 -6.80
CA HIS A 90 -9.93 -8.67 -6.64
C HIS A 90 -8.90 -9.07 -7.71
N GLU A 91 -9.17 -8.73 -8.97
CA GLU A 91 -8.25 -9.00 -10.09
C GLU A 91 -6.87 -8.33 -9.89
N LYS A 92 -6.87 -7.10 -9.37
CA LYS A 92 -5.64 -6.32 -9.16
C LYS A 92 -4.94 -6.66 -7.85
N LEU A 93 -5.61 -7.32 -6.89
CA LEU A 93 -5.09 -7.56 -5.55
C LEU A 93 -3.69 -8.19 -5.55
N PRO A 94 -3.38 -9.25 -6.33
CA PRO A 94 -2.04 -9.84 -6.34
C PRO A 94 -0.93 -8.86 -6.71
N SER A 95 -1.27 -7.84 -7.52
CA SER A 95 -0.37 -6.79 -8.00
C SER A 95 -0.35 -5.52 -7.14
N ARG A 96 -1.25 -5.38 -6.15
CA ARG A 96 -1.34 -4.22 -5.26
C ARG A 96 0.01 -3.96 -4.62
N LEU A 97 0.45 -2.71 -4.62
CA LEU A 97 1.65 -2.24 -3.96
C LEU A 97 1.31 -1.06 -3.04
N ASP A 98 1.03 -1.37 -1.78
CA ASP A 98 0.83 -0.36 -0.74
C ASP A 98 2.09 -0.22 0.13
N TYR A 99 2.84 0.87 -0.04
CA TYR A 99 4.06 1.11 0.72
C TYR A 99 3.81 1.26 2.24
N SER A 100 2.61 1.64 2.69
CA SER A 100 2.35 1.70 4.14
C SER A 100 2.31 0.30 4.76
N ARG A 101 1.87 -0.72 4.01
CA ARG A 101 1.96 -2.14 4.40
C ARG A 101 3.40 -2.64 4.39
N VAL A 102 4.18 -2.30 3.36
CA VAL A 102 5.62 -2.61 3.30
C VAL A 102 6.34 -2.05 4.53
N ASN A 103 6.12 -0.77 4.83
CA ASN A 103 6.72 -0.10 5.99
C ASN A 103 6.22 -0.69 7.32
N ALA A 104 4.93 -1.05 7.41
CA ALA A 104 4.36 -1.75 8.56
C ALA A 104 5.10 -3.06 8.83
N THR A 105 5.35 -3.86 7.80
CA THR A 105 6.08 -5.11 7.92
C THR A 105 7.53 -4.87 8.32
N ILE A 106 8.26 -3.92 7.71
CA ILE A 106 9.64 -3.60 8.10
C ILE A 106 9.73 -3.17 9.58
N ALA A 107 8.70 -2.46 10.06
CA ALA A 107 8.55 -2.08 11.47
C ALA A 107 8.19 -3.26 12.40
N GLY A 108 8.01 -4.48 11.87
CA GLY A 108 7.74 -5.69 12.64
C GLY A 108 6.26 -6.03 12.81
N ARG A 109 5.34 -5.34 12.11
CA ARG A 109 3.92 -5.68 12.16
C ARG A 109 3.61 -6.87 11.24
N ASP A 110 2.78 -7.78 11.76
CA ASP A 110 2.32 -8.95 11.03
C ASP A 110 1.12 -8.63 10.14
N VAL A 111 1.37 -8.15 8.92
CA VAL A 111 0.35 -7.71 7.96
C VAL A 111 0.27 -8.70 6.80
N HIS A 112 -0.92 -8.94 6.26
CA HIS A 112 -1.06 -9.70 5.02
C HIS A 112 -0.43 -8.92 3.85
N LEU A 113 0.47 -9.58 3.13
CA LEU A 113 1.20 -9.00 2.00
C LEU A 113 0.85 -9.72 0.71
N THR A 114 0.58 -8.94 -0.33
CA THR A 114 0.49 -9.43 -1.71
C THR A 114 1.85 -9.89 -2.22
N HIS A 115 1.90 -10.54 -3.39
CA HIS A 115 3.16 -10.94 -4.00
C HIS A 115 4.08 -9.74 -4.26
N THR A 116 3.52 -8.64 -4.79
CA THR A 116 4.26 -7.42 -5.08
C THR A 116 4.74 -6.74 -3.79
N GLU A 117 3.88 -6.64 -2.76
CA GLU A 117 4.26 -6.08 -1.46
C GLU A 117 5.37 -6.90 -0.78
N ARG A 118 5.30 -8.23 -0.84
CA ARG A 118 6.34 -9.11 -0.31
C ARG A 118 7.69 -8.89 -1.01
N ARG A 119 7.70 -8.80 -2.33
CA ARG A 119 8.92 -8.45 -3.08
C ARG A 119 9.45 -7.07 -2.72
N ALA A 120 8.57 -6.09 -2.51
CA ALA A 120 8.97 -4.76 -2.06
C ALA A 120 9.60 -4.79 -0.67
N VAL A 121 9.07 -5.60 0.26
CA VAL A 121 9.68 -5.83 1.58
C VAL A 121 11.09 -6.42 1.44
N GLU A 122 11.29 -7.44 0.61
CA GLU A 122 12.62 -8.04 0.39
C GLU A 122 13.65 -7.01 -0.09
N HIS A 123 13.28 -6.21 -1.10
CA HIS A 123 14.16 -5.17 -1.65
C HIS A 123 14.39 -4.02 -0.68
N ALA A 124 13.38 -3.59 0.07
CA ALA A 124 13.53 -2.55 1.09
C ALA A 124 14.43 -3.04 2.23
N ALA A 125 14.17 -4.23 2.77
CA ALA A 125 14.96 -4.85 3.83
C ALA A 125 16.45 -4.97 3.44
N TYR A 126 16.72 -5.44 2.23
CA TYR A 126 18.08 -5.54 1.70
C TYR A 126 18.78 -4.16 1.62
N ARG A 127 18.11 -3.14 1.05
CA ARG A 127 18.67 -1.78 0.96
C ARG A 127 18.93 -1.14 2.32
N HIS A 128 18.13 -1.48 3.32
CA HIS A 128 18.27 -0.98 4.69
C HIS A 128 19.18 -1.85 5.58
N GLY A 129 19.84 -2.87 5.02
CA GLY A 129 20.78 -3.70 5.78
C GLY A 129 20.12 -4.58 6.85
N VAL A 130 18.84 -4.92 6.70
CA VAL A 130 18.13 -5.85 7.59
C VAL A 130 18.73 -7.25 7.44
N SER A 131 19.06 -7.92 8.54
CA SER A 131 19.62 -9.27 8.50
C SER A 131 18.68 -10.32 7.88
N GLU A 132 19.24 -11.39 7.33
CA GLU A 132 18.47 -12.50 6.74
C GLU A 132 17.55 -13.17 7.76
N GLN A 133 18.01 -13.32 9.01
CA GLN A 133 17.23 -13.85 10.12
C GLN A 133 16.00 -12.97 10.41
N ARG A 134 16.19 -11.65 10.43
CA ARG A 134 15.08 -10.72 10.64
C ARG A 134 14.13 -10.75 9.47
N LEU A 135 14.62 -10.76 8.22
CA LEU A 135 13.75 -10.90 7.04
C LEU A 135 12.92 -12.19 7.09
N ALA A 136 13.54 -13.31 7.45
CA ALA A 136 12.89 -14.61 7.60
C ALA A 136 11.75 -14.54 8.62
N TRP A 137 12.00 -13.91 9.78
CA TRP A 137 10.97 -13.68 10.80
C TRP A 137 9.83 -12.78 10.27
N LEU A 138 10.15 -11.64 9.64
CA LEU A 138 9.14 -10.68 9.13
C LEU A 138 8.22 -11.31 8.08
N LEU A 139 8.77 -12.15 7.20
CA LEU A 139 8.03 -12.77 6.09
C LEU A 139 7.51 -14.18 6.41
N LYS A 140 7.76 -14.69 7.62
CA LYS A 140 7.41 -16.06 8.05
C LYS A 140 7.93 -17.13 7.07
N VAL A 141 9.18 -16.98 6.65
CA VAL A 141 9.88 -17.93 5.76
C VAL A 141 11.11 -18.51 6.46
N THR A 142 11.73 -19.52 5.88
CA THR A 142 12.99 -20.07 6.42
C THR A 142 14.16 -19.10 6.20
N GLU A 143 15.15 -19.14 7.10
CA GLU A 143 16.38 -18.35 6.96
C GLU A 143 17.10 -18.66 5.63
N GLU A 144 17.09 -19.92 5.19
CA GLU A 144 17.66 -20.31 3.90
C GLU A 144 16.92 -19.69 2.71
N HIS A 145 15.59 -19.54 2.79
CA HIS A 145 14.83 -18.82 1.79
C HIS A 145 15.23 -17.35 1.76
N ALA A 146 15.30 -16.68 2.91
CA ALA A 146 15.73 -15.29 3.00
C ALA A 146 17.15 -15.07 2.43
N LYS A 147 18.10 -15.94 2.79
CA LYS A 147 19.46 -15.96 2.21
C LYS A 147 19.44 -16.08 0.70
N LYS A 148 18.63 -16.99 0.15
CA LYS A 148 18.48 -17.17 -1.30
C LYS A 148 17.98 -15.87 -1.96
N ARG A 149 16.95 -15.24 -1.41
CA ARG A 149 16.40 -13.98 -1.94
C ARG A 149 17.43 -12.85 -1.94
N TYR A 150 18.18 -12.66 -0.86
CA TYR A 150 19.26 -11.65 -0.82
C TYR A 150 20.38 -11.94 -1.83
N ARG A 151 20.76 -13.20 -2.05
CA ARG A 151 21.72 -13.57 -3.11
C ARG A 151 21.20 -13.20 -4.50
N GLU A 152 19.92 -13.45 -4.76
CA GLU A 152 19.25 -13.10 -6.03
C GLU A 152 19.21 -11.59 -6.25
N ILE A 153 18.84 -10.80 -5.24
CA ILE A 153 18.84 -9.33 -5.28
C ILE A 153 20.25 -8.81 -5.58
N ARG A 154 21.26 -9.27 -4.84
CA ARG A 154 22.66 -8.87 -5.06
C ARG A 154 23.15 -9.23 -6.47
N ARG A 155 22.75 -10.40 -7.00
CA ARG A 155 23.08 -10.80 -8.37
C ARG A 155 22.41 -9.90 -9.40
N ALA A 156 21.13 -9.55 -9.19
CA ALA A 156 20.40 -8.65 -10.07
C ALA A 156 21.02 -7.25 -10.10
N GLU A 157 21.46 -6.73 -8.94
CA GLU A 157 22.19 -5.46 -8.87
C GLU A 157 23.51 -5.50 -9.63
N ARG A 158 24.34 -6.53 -9.41
CA ARG A 158 25.60 -6.71 -10.17
C ARG A 158 25.36 -6.77 -11.67
N ASN A 159 24.38 -7.56 -12.10
CA ASN A 159 24.04 -7.69 -13.52
C ASN A 159 23.56 -6.35 -14.11
N ARG A 160 22.80 -5.57 -13.35
CA ARG A 160 22.39 -4.22 -13.75
C ARG A 160 23.59 -3.31 -13.92
N THR A 161 24.55 -3.32 -12.99
CA THR A 161 25.78 -2.52 -13.10
C THR A 161 26.62 -2.92 -14.32
N LEU A 162 26.73 -4.21 -14.63
CA LEU A 162 27.46 -4.70 -15.81
C LEU A 162 26.78 -4.35 -17.13
N ASN A 163 25.45 -4.36 -17.17
CA ASN A 163 24.66 -4.11 -18.38
C ASN A 163 24.30 -2.63 -18.58
N GLN A 164 24.67 -1.74 -17.66
CA GLN A 164 24.53 -0.30 -17.88
C GLN A 164 25.56 0.15 -18.93
N PRO A 165 25.14 0.78 -20.04
CA PRO A 165 26.09 1.39 -20.96
C PRO A 165 26.87 2.42 -20.16
N LYS A 166 28.20 2.27 -20.14
CA LYS A 166 29.12 3.21 -19.50
C LYS A 166 28.80 4.58 -20.09
N ALA A 167 28.22 5.48 -19.29
CA ALA A 167 27.90 6.81 -19.75
C ALA A 167 29.15 7.39 -20.42
N THR A 168 29.05 7.72 -21.71
CA THR A 168 30.10 8.43 -22.43
C THR A 168 30.38 9.69 -21.63
N THR A 169 31.55 9.75 -21.01
CA THR A 169 32.08 10.98 -20.45
C THR A 169 32.14 11.99 -21.59
N LEU A 170 31.20 12.93 -21.62
CA LEU A 170 31.35 14.10 -22.49
C LEU A 170 32.62 14.82 -22.03
N PRO A 171 33.55 15.17 -22.95
CA PRO A 171 34.70 16.00 -22.60
C PRO A 171 34.21 17.32 -21.99
N PRO A 172 34.99 17.96 -21.09
CA PRO A 172 34.59 19.25 -20.54
C PRO A 172 34.42 20.26 -21.68
N GLU A 173 33.25 20.88 -21.75
CA GLU A 173 32.99 22.00 -22.65
C GLU A 173 34.01 23.11 -22.34
N VAL A 174 34.67 23.59 -23.39
CA VAL A 174 35.61 24.71 -23.32
C VAL A 174 34.79 25.98 -23.08
N ASP A 175 35.09 26.68 -21.99
CA ASP A 175 34.50 27.97 -21.62
C ASP A 175 34.59 28.96 -22.80
N GLY A 176 33.43 29.32 -23.37
CA GLY A 176 33.27 30.36 -24.37
C GLY A 176 32.85 31.68 -23.72
N GLU A 177 33.66 32.71 -23.94
CA GLU A 177 33.50 34.14 -23.63
C GLU A 177 32.08 34.63 -23.26
N HIS A 178 31.97 35.27 -22.10
CA HIS A 178 30.93 36.27 -21.81
C HIS A 178 31.30 37.61 -22.45
N PRO A 179 30.44 38.25 -23.27
CA PRO A 179 30.66 39.62 -23.66
C PRO A 179 30.23 40.56 -22.52
N VAL A 180 31.21 41.33 -22.04
CA VAL A 180 31.05 42.46 -21.11
C VAL A 180 30.14 43.51 -21.73
N ARG A 181 29.06 43.88 -21.03
CA ARG A 181 28.25 45.08 -21.33
C ARG A 181 28.75 46.21 -20.44
N ASP A 182 29.54 47.10 -21.02
CA ASP A 182 29.90 48.38 -20.42
C ASP A 182 28.79 49.40 -20.72
N ASP A 183 27.91 49.64 -19.76
CA ASP A 183 27.00 50.80 -19.73
C ASP A 183 27.48 51.77 -18.64
N PHE A 184 28.37 52.70 -19.01
CA PHE A 184 28.60 53.94 -18.27
C PHE A 184 28.95 55.09 -19.24
N GLY A 185 27.95 55.93 -19.51
CA GLY A 185 28.10 57.21 -20.22
C GLY A 185 27.42 58.32 -19.41
N THR A 186 28.23 59.20 -18.84
CA THR A 186 27.84 60.38 -18.06
C THR A 186 27.33 61.52 -18.96
N ALA A 187 26.30 62.20 -18.43
CA ALA A 187 25.67 63.48 -18.76
C ALA A 187 26.27 64.45 -19.81
N ALA A 188 25.36 65.05 -20.59
CA ALA A 188 25.25 66.49 -20.83
C ALA A 188 23.78 66.85 -21.13
#